data_AF-A0A0K2UQP9-F1
#
_entry.id   AF-A0A0K2UQP9-F1
#
_cell.length_a   1.000
_cell.length_b   1.000
_cell.length_c   1.000
_cell.angle_alpha   90.00
_cell.angle_beta   90.00
_cell.angle_gamma   90.00
#
_symmetry.space_group_name_H-M   'P 1'
#
loop_
_entity.id
_entity.type
_entity.pdbx_description
1 polymer ?
#
loop_
_entity_poly.entity_id
_entity_poly.type
_entity_poly.pdbx_seq_one_letter_code
_entity_poly.pdbx_strand_id
1 'polypeptide(L)'
;MESNSFEIRAIVCDLGNHTLRSELGIVKGNFFFNNPFDSSRVVCIFPDSPHLLKLCRNNLLDKRFMVPAEDGTLVPLDKNDFEGLLMKDSGEYLKLLLSLNLFTFTAKEERDNEKDWLHKL
;
A
#
# COMPACT_ATOMS: atom_id res chain seq x y z
N MET A 1 1.86 14.94 26.11
CA MET A 1 0.57 15.21 25.44
C MET A 1 -0.57 15.00 26.40
N GLU A 2 -0.74 13.80 26.95
CA GLU A 2 -1.76 13.49 27.96
C GLU A 2 -1.65 14.35 29.22
N SER A 3 -0.43 14.60 29.73
CA SER A 3 -0.17 15.52 30.85
C SER A 3 -0.53 16.99 30.58
N ASN A 4 -0.75 17.35 29.32
CA ASN A 4 -1.19 18.68 28.87
C ASN A 4 -2.65 18.63 28.37
N SER A 5 -3.43 17.66 28.82
CA SER A 5 -4.85 17.46 28.46
C SER A 5 -5.12 17.11 26.98
N PHE A 6 -4.10 16.68 26.23
CA PHE A 6 -4.29 16.15 24.87
C PHE A 6 -4.47 14.64 24.91
N GLU A 7 -5.66 14.22 24.51
CA GLU A 7 -6.04 12.82 24.50
C GLU A 7 -5.53 12.09 23.25
N ILE A 8 -4.72 11.05 23.43
CA ILE A 8 -4.23 10.24 22.33
C ILE A 8 -5.17 9.05 22.13
N ARG A 9 -5.83 9.04 20.97
CA ARG A 9 -6.77 7.97 20.55
C ARG A 9 -6.16 7.00 19.56
N ALA A 10 -5.22 7.47 18.75
CA ALA A 10 -4.61 6.67 17.71
C ALA A 10 -3.20 7.13 17.37
N ILE A 11 -2.42 6.21 16.82
CA ILE A 11 -1.13 6.49 16.19
C ILE A 11 -1.13 5.90 14.78
N VAL A 12 -0.43 6.57 13.86
CA VAL A 12 -0.18 6.06 12.51
C VAL A 12 1.30 5.75 12.41
N CYS A 13 1.65 4.56 11.95
CA CYS A 13 3.04 4.14 11.77
C CYS A 13 3.29 3.53 10.40
N ASP A 14 4.49 3.71 9.88
CA ASP A 14 4.93 3.02 8.66
C ASP A 14 4.97 1.49 8.88
N LEU A 15 4.84 0.74 7.78
CA LEU A 15 4.82 -0.71 7.79
C LEU A 15 6.17 -1.33 8.16
N GLY A 16 7.26 -0.57 8.09
CA GLY A 16 8.59 -1.00 8.53
C GLY A 16 8.78 -1.07 10.05
N ASN A 17 7.84 -0.55 10.85
CA ASN A 17 7.95 -0.51 12.32
C ASN A 17 7.59 -1.85 12.98
N HIS A 18 8.27 -2.93 12.58
CA HIS A 18 8.03 -4.28 13.09
C HIS A 18 8.32 -4.41 14.59
N THR A 19 9.42 -3.83 15.07
CA THR A 19 9.81 -3.89 16.49
C THR A 19 8.76 -3.21 17.38
N LEU A 20 8.35 -1.98 17.04
CA LEU A 20 7.33 -1.25 17.78
C LEU A 20 6.02 -2.04 17.87
N ARG A 21 5.55 -2.61 16.76
CA ARG A 21 4.33 -3.42 16.75
C ARG A 21 4.46 -4.65 17.65
N SER A 22 5.62 -5.32 17.63
CA SER A 22 5.89 -6.48 18.47
C SER A 22 5.89 -6.10 19.96
N GLU A 23 6.56 -5.01 20.33
CA GLU A 23 6.64 -4.52 21.70
C GLU A 23 5.27 -4.08 22.25
N LEU A 24 4.42 -3.52 21.40
CA LEU A 24 3.04 -3.13 21.74
C LEU A 24 2.05 -4.31 21.72
N GLY A 25 2.50 -5.54 21.44
CA GLY A 25 1.62 -6.72 21.40
C GLY A 25 0.61 -6.71 20.23
N ILE A 26 0.94 -5.99 19.16
CA ILE A 26 0.09 -5.86 17.96
C ILE A 26 0.33 -7.08 17.07
N VAL A 27 -0.59 -8.04 17.15
CA VAL A 27 -0.59 -9.30 16.37
C VAL A 27 -1.80 -9.35 15.43
N LYS A 28 -1.84 -10.33 14.52
CA LYS A 28 -2.97 -10.50 13.58
C LYS A 28 -4.31 -10.51 14.34
N GLY A 29 -5.14 -9.50 14.08
CA GLY A 29 -6.47 -9.34 14.67
C GLY A 29 -6.53 -8.39 15.88
N ASN A 30 -5.38 -7.92 16.40
CA ASN A 30 -5.32 -6.89 17.43
C ASN A 30 -4.66 -5.62 16.88
N PHE A 31 -5.36 -4.48 16.98
CA PHE A 31 -4.92 -3.19 16.42
C PHE A 31 -4.96 -2.05 17.45
N PHE A 32 -4.82 -2.39 18.73
CA PHE A 32 -4.79 -1.42 19.81
C PHE A 32 -3.94 -1.90 20.97
N PHE A 33 -3.55 -0.96 21.82
CA PHE A 33 -2.87 -1.20 23.10
C PHE A 33 -3.44 -0.27 24.17
N ASN A 34 -3.27 -0.60 25.45
CA ASN A 34 -3.74 0.25 26.55
C ASN A 34 -2.93 1.55 26.61
N ASN A 35 -3.61 2.67 26.84
CA ASN A 35 -2.94 3.95 26.99
C ASN A 35 -2.05 3.93 28.24
N PRO A 36 -0.75 4.30 28.13
CA PRO A 36 0.19 4.23 29.25
C PRO A 36 -0.08 5.27 30.34
N PHE A 37 -0.83 6.33 30.04
CA PHE A 37 -1.25 7.36 31.00
C PHE A 37 -2.56 7.00 31.70
N ASP A 38 -3.48 6.32 31.00
CA ASP A 38 -4.78 5.92 31.51
C ASP A 38 -5.18 4.53 30.98
N SER A 39 -4.96 3.52 31.80
CA SER A 39 -5.21 2.12 31.43
C SER A 39 -6.67 1.77 31.14
N SER A 40 -7.63 2.65 31.45
CA SER A 40 -9.04 2.45 31.08
C SER A 40 -9.33 2.74 29.61
N ARG A 41 -8.37 3.35 28.90
CA ARG A 41 -8.47 3.72 27.49
C ARG A 41 -7.51 2.92 26.62
N VAL A 42 -7.87 2.80 25.35
CA VAL A 42 -7.06 2.16 24.32
C VAL A 42 -6.59 3.18 23.30
N VAL A 43 -5.42 2.92 22.72
CA VAL A 43 -4.86 3.65 21.60
C VAL A 43 -4.82 2.72 20.40
N CYS A 44 -5.50 3.10 19.32
CA CYS A 44 -5.49 2.33 18.07
C CYS A 44 -4.20 2.58 17.29
N ILE A 45 -3.70 1.56 16.61
CA ILE A 45 -2.57 1.67 15.69
C ILE A 45 -3.04 1.47 14.26
N PHE A 46 -2.72 2.42 13.40
CA PHE A 46 -3.05 2.36 11.97
C PHE A 46 -1.77 2.30 11.13
N PRO A 47 -1.77 1.51 10.05
CA PRO A 47 -0.72 1.59 9.06
C PRO A 47 -0.83 2.89 8.25
N ASP A 48 0.28 3.36 7.72
CA ASP A 48 0.32 4.40 6.69
C ASP A 48 -0.39 3.91 5.41
N SER A 49 -1.63 4.38 5.20
CA SER A 49 -2.47 4.01 4.06
C SER A 49 -1.84 4.36 2.70
N PRO A 50 -1.30 5.58 2.47
CA PRO A 50 -0.49 5.87 1.28
C PRO A 50 0.63 4.84 1.02
N HIS A 51 1.35 4.42 2.06
CA HIS A 51 2.40 3.42 1.89
C HIS A 51 1.83 2.05 1.49
N LEU A 52 0.74 1.61 2.12
CA LEU A 52 0.03 0.38 1.75
C LEU A 52 -0.39 0.39 0.28
N LEU A 53 -1.02 1.47 -0.20
CA LEU A 53 -1.47 1.57 -1.58
C LEU A 53 -0.29 1.50 -2.57
N LYS A 54 0.82 2.14 -2.24
CA LYS A 54 2.05 2.05 -3.03
C LYS A 54 2.59 0.63 -3.09
N LEU A 55 2.62 -0.11 -1.98
CA LEU A 55 3.05 -1.51 -1.96
C LEU A 55 2.10 -2.41 -2.75
N CYS A 56 0.79 -2.23 -2.61
CA CYS A 56 -0.21 -2.97 -3.38
C CYS A 56 -0.01 -2.74 -4.88
N ARG A 57 0.10 -1.47 -5.30
CA ARG A 57 0.40 -1.09 -6.69
C ARG A 57 1.73 -1.70 -7.16
N ASN A 58 2.77 -1.67 -6.34
CA ASN A 58 4.05 -2.26 -6.72
C ASN A 58 3.93 -3.78 -6.92
N ASN A 59 3.30 -4.50 -5.98
CA ASN A 59 3.14 -5.94 -6.04
C ASN A 59 2.23 -6.38 -7.21
N LEU A 60 1.20 -5.58 -7.54
CA LEU A 60 0.37 -5.79 -8.71
C LEU A 60 1.18 -5.69 -10.00
N LEU A 61 2.03 -4.67 -10.13
CA LEU A 61 2.81 -4.42 -11.34
C LEU A 61 4.02 -5.37 -11.50
N ASP A 62 4.64 -5.83 -10.41
CA ASP A 62 5.79 -6.75 -10.47
C ASP A 62 5.40 -8.22 -10.59
N LYS A 63 4.26 -8.57 -10.00
CA LYS A 63 3.79 -9.94 -9.91
C LYS A 63 2.43 -10.02 -10.58
N ARG A 64 1.38 -10.10 -9.77
CA ARG A 64 -0.04 -10.18 -10.15
C ARG A 64 -0.87 -10.31 -8.91
N PHE A 65 -2.15 -9.94 -8.98
CA PHE A 65 -3.15 -10.32 -7.98
C PHE A 65 -4.02 -11.44 -8.52
N MET A 66 -4.38 -12.39 -7.67
CA MET A 66 -5.41 -13.38 -8.00
C MET A 66 -6.76 -12.78 -7.59
N VAL A 67 -7.60 -12.46 -8.56
CA VAL A 67 -8.92 -11.85 -8.32
C VAL A 67 -10.03 -12.85 -8.64
N PRO A 68 -11.14 -12.86 -7.89
CA PRO A 68 -12.26 -13.74 -8.17
C PRO A 68 -12.99 -13.30 -9.45
N ALA A 69 -13.23 -14.26 -10.34
CA ALA A 69 -14.13 -14.14 -11.48
C ALA A 69 -15.59 -14.38 -11.05
N GLU A 70 -16.54 -14.16 -11.97
CA GLU A 70 -17.98 -14.33 -11.71
C GLU A 70 -18.35 -15.77 -11.29
N ASP A 71 -17.62 -16.76 -11.80
CA ASP A 71 -17.79 -18.18 -11.46
C ASP A 71 -17.05 -18.59 -10.17
N GLY A 72 -16.42 -17.64 -9.48
CA GLY A 72 -15.64 -17.86 -8.27
C GLY A 72 -14.22 -18.41 -8.51
N THR A 73 -13.82 -18.65 -9.77
CA THR A 73 -12.45 -19.02 -10.08
C THR A 73 -11.51 -17.83 -9.87
N LEU A 74 -10.23 -18.11 -9.60
CA LEU A 74 -9.22 -17.07 -9.45
C LEU A 74 -8.50 -16.83 -10.77
N VAL A 75 -8.62 -15.61 -11.30
CA VAL A 75 -7.91 -15.17 -12.50
C VAL A 75 -6.79 -14.19 -12.14
N PRO A 76 -5.65 -14.22 -12.85
CA PRO A 76 -4.60 -13.25 -12.63
C PRO A 76 -5.02 -11.88 -13.18
N LEU A 77 -4.80 -10.84 -12.38
CA LEU A 77 -4.75 -9.44 -12.80
C LEU A 77 -3.29 -8.97 -12.74
N ASP A 78 -2.73 -8.58 -13.88
CA ASP A 78 -1.33 -8.20 -14.00
C ASP A 78 -1.10 -6.97 -14.88
N LYS A 79 0.17 -6.57 -15.03
CA LYS A 79 0.58 -5.37 -15.78
C LYS A 79 0.06 -5.38 -17.23
N ASN A 80 0.02 -6.55 -17.89
CA ASN A 80 -0.36 -6.67 -19.29
C ASN A 80 -1.84 -6.34 -19.51
N ASP A 81 -2.70 -6.61 -18.54
CA ASP A 81 -4.12 -6.24 -18.61
C ASP A 81 -4.28 -4.72 -18.76
N PHE A 82 -3.48 -3.95 -18.01
CA PHE A 82 -3.49 -2.49 -18.09
C PHE A 82 -2.85 -1.97 -19.38
N GLU A 83 -1.73 -2.55 -19.82
CA GLU A 83 -1.09 -2.17 -21.08
C GLU A 83 -1.99 -2.46 -22.28
N GLY A 84 -2.66 -3.61 -22.29
CA GLY A 84 -3.62 -3.98 -23.32
C GLY A 84 -4.83 -3.04 -23.38
N LEU A 85 -5.32 -2.58 -22.22
CA LEU A 85 -6.37 -1.56 -22.15
C LEU A 85 -5.91 -0.21 -22.69
N LEU A 86 -4.70 0.23 -22.35
CA LEU A 86 -4.14 1.48 -22.85
C LEU A 86 -3.95 1.47 -24.37
N MET A 87 -3.50 0.35 -24.93
CA MET A 87 -3.36 0.22 -26.38
C MET A 87 -4.71 0.35 -27.09
N LYS A 88 -5.75 -0.30 -26.56
CA LYS A 88 -7.12 -0.18 -27.10
C LYS A 88 -7.65 1.25 -27.02
N ASP A 89 -7.51 1.89 -25.85
CA ASP A 89 -8.01 3.25 -25.60
C ASP A 89 -7.24 4.32 -26.40
N SER A 90 -5.96 4.08 -26.72
CA SER A 90 -5.14 5.00 -27.52
C SER A 90 -5.53 5.08 -29.00
N GLY A 91 -6.22 4.05 -29.52
CA GLY A 91 -6.74 4.01 -30.88
C GLY A 91 -8.10 4.69 -31.05
N GLU A 92 -8.74 5.07 -29.94
CA GLU A 92 -10.08 5.66 -29.93
C GLU A 92 -10.01 7.20 -30.00
N TYR A 93 -11.01 7.80 -30.65
CA TYR A 93 -11.12 9.26 -30.76
C TYR A 93 -11.43 9.93 -29.41
N LEU A 94 -12.09 9.20 -28.51
CA LEU A 94 -12.40 9.63 -27.14
C LEU A 94 -11.68 8.72 -26.15
N LYS A 95 -10.60 9.26 -25.57
CA LYS A 95 -9.85 8.57 -24.52
C LYS A 95 -10.68 8.46 -23.24
N LEU A 96 -10.99 7.24 -22.81
CA LEU A 96 -11.74 6.99 -21.58
C LEU A 96 -10.81 6.91 -20.36
N LEU A 97 -9.56 6.47 -20.54
CA LEU A 97 -8.58 6.32 -19.46
C LEU A 97 -7.72 7.58 -19.30
N LEU A 98 -8.35 8.68 -18.91
CA LEU A 98 -7.70 10.00 -18.82
C LEU A 98 -6.59 10.07 -17.75
N SER A 99 -6.74 9.30 -16.66
CA SER A 99 -5.77 9.28 -15.54
C SER A 99 -4.73 8.16 -15.64
N LEU A 100 -4.92 7.19 -16.55
CA LEU A 100 -3.97 6.11 -16.77
C LEU A 100 -3.04 6.49 -17.94
N ASN A 101 -1.73 6.46 -17.71
CA ASN A 101 -0.74 6.78 -18.73
C ASN A 101 0.53 5.93 -18.56
N LEU A 102 1.34 5.81 -19.61
CA LEU A 102 2.56 5.00 -19.57
C LEU A 102 3.53 5.43 -18.44
N PHE A 103 3.54 6.73 -18.09
CA PHE A 103 4.36 7.25 -16.98
C PHE A 103 4.07 6.58 -15.64
N THR A 104 2.84 6.09 -15.40
CA THR A 104 2.53 5.32 -14.18
C THR A 104 3.28 3.99 -14.10
N PHE A 105 3.68 3.43 -15.23
CA PHE A 105 4.41 2.16 -15.33
C PHE A 105 5.93 2.37 -15.39
N THR A 106 6.39 3.34 -16.20
CA THR A 106 7.83 3.60 -16.41
C THR A 106 8.53 4.27 -15.23
N ALA A 107 7.84 5.15 -14.49
CA ALA A 107 8.44 5.83 -13.33
C ALA A 107 8.82 4.87 -12.19
N LYS A 108 8.33 3.63 -12.21
CA LYS A 108 8.77 2.58 -11.29
C LYS A 108 10.08 1.93 -11.74
N GLU A 109 10.15 1.52 -13.01
CA GLU A 109 11.34 0.88 -13.60
C GLU A 109 12.60 1.78 -13.45
N GLU A 110 12.46 3.09 -13.64
CA GLU A 110 13.57 4.04 -13.45
C GLU A 110 14.09 4.10 -12.00
N ARG A 111 13.20 4.07 -11.00
CA ARG A 111 13.57 4.10 -9.57
C ARG A 111 14.19 2.79 -9.10
N ASP A 112 13.73 1.66 -9.63
CA ASP A 112 14.26 0.35 -9.28
C ASP A 112 15.67 0.15 -9.89
N ASN A 113 15.89 0.65 -11.10
CA ASN A 113 17.23 0.72 -11.71
C ASN A 113 18.19 1.59 -10.90
N GLU A 114 17.78 2.79 -10.47
CA GLU A 114 18.63 3.70 -9.67
C GLU A 114 19.06 3.07 -8.33
N LYS A 115 18.17 2.33 -7.66
CA LYS A 115 18.51 1.59 -6.43
C LYS A 115 19.50 0.47 -6.66
N ASP A 116 19.38 -0.26 -7.78
CA ASP A 116 20.30 -1.35 -8.13
C ASP A 116 21.73 -0.84 -8.42
N TRP A 117 21.86 0.39 -8.95
CA TRP A 117 23.15 1.07 -9.07
C TRP A 117 23.77 1.45 -7.73
N LEU A 118 22.97 1.98 -6.79
CA LEU A 118 23.43 2.40 -5.46
C LEU A 118 23.88 1.22 -4.58
N HIS A 119 23.39 0.02 -4.81
CA HIS A 119 23.81 -1.20 -4.09
C HIS A 119 25.05 -1.89 -4.70
N LYS A 120 25.57 -1.38 -5.82
CA LYS A 120 26.79 -1.88 -6.49
C LYS A 120 28.03 -1.00 -6.26
N LEU A 121 27.88 0.07 -5.48
CA LEU A 121 28.95 0.97 -5.00
C LEU A 121 29.26 0.68 -3.52
#